data_AF-A5FDL9-F1
#
_entry.id   AF-A5FDL9-F1
#
_cell.length_a   1.000
_cell.length_b   1.000
_cell.length_c   1.000
_cell.angle_alpha   90.00
_cell.angle_beta   90.00
_cell.angle_gamma   90.00
#
_symmetry.space_group_name_H-M   'P 1'
#
loop_
_entity.id
_entity.type
_entity.pdbx_description
1 polymer ?
#
loop_
_entity_poly.entity_id
_entity_poly.type
_entity_poly.pdbx_seq_one_letter_code
_entity_poly.pdbx_strand_id
1 'polypeptide(L)'
;MAYEDFLTDCFGELQKMQDDLNKAYDINSFTSWNYDQPSGIITLSKPDKTINFRYYQVGTYSTASKTWKWSWDNENTSKNVVVDIEKIKGFGIANNYENLINGEFPSYDEIGWELSSICCNLIGGIGVYRPVVDHLKIHIVLTELIDNDLAEREKTKYVDCENHERRRRAFICQHLKEGSKNGFEESFETFEDMEFEYEDDDFVAWCNECEKLRIKEGGLSEKCWEEGKFKIVCEKCYFKIKETNT
;
A
#
# COMPACT_ATOMS: atom_id res chain seq x y z
N MET A 1 -8.89 -31.20 -10.04
CA MET A 1 -8.40 -30.78 -11.37
C MET A 1 -6.88 -30.84 -11.34
N ALA A 2 -6.21 -31.23 -12.43
CA ALA A 2 -4.74 -31.14 -12.46
C ALA A 2 -4.33 -29.65 -12.42
N TYR A 3 -3.19 -29.35 -11.81
CA TYR A 3 -2.71 -27.95 -11.71
C TYR A 3 -2.56 -27.30 -13.08
N GLU A 4 -2.01 -28.03 -14.06
CA GLU A 4 -1.78 -27.55 -15.43
C GLU A 4 -3.09 -27.20 -16.16
N ASP A 5 -4.14 -28.01 -15.97
CA ASP A 5 -5.47 -27.74 -16.55
C ASP A 5 -6.06 -26.46 -15.95
N PHE A 6 -6.03 -26.34 -14.62
CA PHE A 6 -6.51 -25.16 -13.91
C PHE A 6 -5.75 -23.90 -14.34
N LEU A 7 -4.43 -23.99 -14.44
CA LEU A 7 -3.57 -22.88 -14.85
C LEU A 7 -3.85 -22.47 -16.30
N THR A 8 -4.10 -23.43 -17.19
CA THR A 8 -4.46 -23.16 -18.59
C THR A 8 -5.75 -22.35 -18.68
N ASP A 9 -6.76 -22.72 -17.89
CA ASP A 9 -8.02 -21.98 -17.80
C ASP A 9 -7.78 -20.56 -17.28
N CYS A 10 -7.02 -20.41 -16.20
CA CYS A 10 -6.66 -19.10 -15.62
C CYS A 10 -5.94 -18.19 -16.63
N PHE A 11 -5.01 -18.73 -17.41
CA PHE A 11 -4.33 -17.97 -18.45
C PHE A 11 -5.25 -17.56 -19.59
N GLY A 12 -6.16 -18.44 -20.00
CA GLY A 12 -7.14 -18.13 -21.03
C GLY A 12 -8.05 -16.96 -20.62
N GLU A 13 -8.38 -16.85 -19.33
CA GLU A 13 -9.10 -15.71 -18.77
C GLU A 13 -8.22 -14.46 -18.67
N LEU A 14 -6.99 -14.58 -18.15
CA LEU A 14 -6.07 -13.45 -18.04
C LEU A 14 -5.75 -12.83 -19.40
N GLN A 15 -5.59 -13.64 -20.46
CA GLN A 15 -5.37 -13.14 -21.82
C GLN A 15 -6.48 -12.18 -22.25
N LYS A 16 -7.74 -12.56 -22.00
CA LYS A 16 -8.91 -11.72 -22.31
C LYS A 16 -8.91 -10.44 -21.48
N MET A 17 -8.61 -10.55 -20.18
CA MET A 17 -8.49 -9.38 -19.29
C MET A 17 -7.40 -8.41 -19.77
N GLN A 18 -6.23 -8.91 -20.16
CA GLN A 18 -5.14 -8.08 -20.69
C GLN A 18 -5.52 -7.40 -22.00
N ASP A 19 -6.22 -8.10 -22.90
CA ASP A 19 -6.70 -7.54 -24.16
C ASP A 19 -7.72 -6.41 -23.90
N ASP A 20 -8.69 -6.64 -23.01
CA ASP A 20 -9.70 -5.66 -22.63
C ASP A 20 -9.09 -4.44 -21.92
N LEU A 21 -8.17 -4.67 -20.97
CA LEU A 21 -7.45 -3.62 -20.24
C LEU A 21 -6.63 -2.75 -21.19
N ASN A 22 -5.89 -3.37 -22.11
CA ASN A 22 -5.08 -2.63 -23.07
C ASN A 22 -5.94 -1.90 -24.11
N LYS A 23 -7.05 -2.49 -24.54
CA LYS A 23 -8.02 -1.81 -25.42
C LYS A 23 -8.67 -0.60 -24.75
N ALA A 24 -9.00 -0.69 -23.46
CA ALA A 24 -9.67 0.36 -22.72
C ALA A 24 -8.73 1.52 -22.37
N TYR A 25 -7.50 1.23 -21.95
CA TYR A 25 -6.62 2.22 -21.33
C TYR A 25 -5.28 2.42 -22.04
N ASP A 26 -4.92 1.53 -22.97
CA ASP A 26 -3.64 1.54 -23.70
C ASP A 26 -2.44 1.51 -22.73
N ILE A 27 -2.51 0.61 -21.73
CA ILE A 27 -1.54 0.52 -20.62
C ILE A 27 -0.11 0.26 -21.11
N ASN A 28 0.05 -0.36 -22.27
CA ASN A 28 1.35 -0.65 -22.86
C ASN A 28 2.00 0.58 -23.52
N SER A 29 1.26 1.68 -23.73
CA SER A 29 1.80 2.93 -24.28
C SER A 29 2.48 3.83 -23.25
N PHE A 30 2.31 3.56 -21.95
CA PHE A 30 2.85 4.40 -20.89
C PHE A 30 4.35 4.16 -20.74
N THR A 31 5.10 5.26 -20.58
CA THR A 31 6.57 5.26 -20.61
C THR A 31 7.21 5.16 -19.24
N SER A 32 6.45 5.44 -18.18
CA SER A 32 6.90 5.32 -16.81
C SER A 32 5.76 4.87 -15.90
N TRP A 33 6.15 4.34 -14.75
CA TRP A 33 5.24 3.91 -13.70
C TRP A 33 5.79 4.32 -12.34
N ASN A 34 4.89 4.49 -11.37
CA ASN A 34 5.19 4.63 -9.96
C ASN A 34 4.20 3.76 -9.18
N TYR A 35 4.68 2.72 -8.50
CA TYR A 35 3.84 1.90 -7.62
C TYR A 35 4.07 2.35 -6.18
N ASP A 36 3.04 2.90 -5.56
CA ASP A 36 3.08 3.42 -4.19
C ASP A 36 2.41 2.40 -3.26
N GLN A 37 3.24 1.55 -2.63
CA GLN A 37 2.71 0.50 -1.74
C GLN A 37 1.89 1.06 -0.56
N PRO A 38 2.31 2.12 0.14
CA PRO A 38 1.55 2.63 1.27
C PRO A 38 0.12 3.05 0.90
N SER A 39 -0.09 3.72 -0.24
CA SER A 39 -1.43 4.08 -0.72
C SER A 39 -2.14 2.98 -1.51
N GLY A 40 -1.40 1.99 -2.01
CA GLY A 40 -1.95 0.92 -2.86
C GLY A 40 -2.34 1.38 -4.26
N ILE A 41 -1.66 2.41 -4.75
CA ILE A 41 -1.93 3.02 -6.05
C ILE A 41 -0.73 2.84 -6.97
N ILE A 42 -0.98 2.35 -8.19
CA ILE A 42 -0.01 2.44 -9.28
C ILE A 42 -0.41 3.56 -10.23
N THR A 43 0.52 4.47 -10.46
CA THR A 43 0.42 5.54 -11.45
C THR A 43 1.16 5.14 -12.70
N LEU A 44 0.50 5.16 -13.85
CA LEU A 44 1.13 5.02 -15.17
C LEU A 44 1.15 6.39 -15.86
N SER A 45 2.32 6.78 -16.36
CA SER A 45 2.53 8.11 -16.93
C SER A 45 3.19 8.09 -18.31
N LYS A 46 2.73 8.99 -19.17
CA LYS A 46 3.35 9.41 -20.43
C LYS A 46 3.20 10.93 -20.57
N PRO A 47 3.88 11.60 -21.51
CA PRO A 47 3.99 13.07 -21.51
C PRO A 47 2.65 13.83 -21.45
N ASP A 48 1.58 13.27 -21.98
CA ASP A 48 0.25 13.89 -22.11
C ASP A 48 -0.83 13.22 -21.24
N LYS A 49 -0.53 12.13 -20.54
CA LYS A 49 -1.54 11.35 -19.83
C LYS A 49 -0.98 10.64 -18.60
N THR A 50 -1.76 10.73 -17.53
CA THR A 50 -1.56 9.96 -16.29
C THR A 50 -2.85 9.22 -15.97
N ILE A 51 -2.71 7.94 -15.62
CA ILE A 51 -3.82 7.11 -15.11
C ILE A 51 -3.39 6.40 -13.84
N ASN A 52 -4.34 6.17 -12.95
CA ASN A 52 -4.10 5.56 -11.65
C ASN A 52 -5.01 4.34 -11.47
N PHE A 53 -4.45 3.27 -10.91
CA PHE A 53 -5.21 2.08 -10.54
C PHE A 53 -4.95 1.72 -9.09
N ARG A 54 -5.97 1.18 -8.42
CA ARG A 54 -5.73 0.35 -7.26
C ARG A 54 -5.16 -0.99 -7.69
N TYR A 55 -4.36 -1.58 -6.81
CA TYR A 55 -3.78 -2.88 -7.04
C TYR A 55 -3.62 -3.67 -5.74
N TYR A 56 -3.48 -4.98 -5.88
CA TYR A 56 -2.80 -5.81 -4.89
C TYR A 56 -1.56 -6.43 -5.53
N GLN A 57 -0.52 -6.60 -4.73
CA GLN A 57 0.71 -7.24 -5.13
C GLN A 57 0.58 -8.74 -4.95
N VAL A 58 0.85 -9.50 -6.02
CA VAL A 58 0.84 -10.96 -5.99
C VAL A 58 2.14 -11.44 -5.33
N GLY A 59 3.26 -10.90 -5.80
CA GLY A 59 4.57 -11.24 -5.29
C GLY A 59 5.66 -10.74 -6.23
N THR A 60 6.87 -11.21 -6.00
CA THR A 60 8.06 -10.74 -6.67
C THR A 60 8.91 -11.92 -7.11
N TYR A 61 9.33 -11.91 -8.37
CA TYR A 61 10.38 -12.78 -8.87
C TYR A 61 11.72 -12.04 -8.83
N SER A 62 12.74 -12.67 -8.23
CA SER A 62 14.10 -12.14 -8.23
C SER A 62 14.94 -12.88 -9.26
N THR A 63 15.45 -12.17 -10.27
CA THR A 63 16.35 -12.73 -11.28
C THR A 63 17.74 -13.05 -10.72
N ALA A 64 18.12 -12.41 -9.60
CA ALA A 64 19.38 -12.65 -8.91
C ALA A 64 19.38 -13.98 -8.13
N SER A 65 18.33 -14.25 -7.36
CA SER A 65 18.20 -15.49 -6.58
C SER A 65 17.45 -16.61 -7.32
N LYS A 66 16.76 -16.28 -8.42
CA LYS A 66 15.86 -17.18 -9.17
C LYS A 66 14.75 -17.75 -8.29
N THR A 67 14.25 -16.94 -7.37
CA THR A 67 13.15 -17.30 -6.47
C THR A 67 11.94 -16.44 -6.72
N TRP A 68 10.77 -17.05 -6.56
CA TRP A 68 9.51 -16.34 -6.37
C TRP A 68 9.27 -16.15 -4.88
N LYS A 69 8.81 -14.97 -4.48
CA LYS A 69 8.33 -14.68 -3.12
C LYS A 69 6.95 -14.04 -3.17
N TRP A 70 5.98 -14.66 -2.50
CA TRP A 70 4.63 -14.13 -2.36
C TRP A 70 4.61 -12.84 -1.54
N SER A 71 3.69 -11.92 -1.86
CA SER A 71 3.53 -10.68 -1.10
C SER A 71 3.19 -10.92 0.37
N TRP A 72 2.37 -11.93 0.66
CA TRP A 72 2.00 -12.30 2.03
C TRP A 72 3.17 -12.87 2.86
N ASP A 73 4.26 -13.31 2.21
CA ASP A 73 5.47 -13.82 2.87
C ASP A 73 6.60 -12.78 2.91
N ASN A 74 6.37 -11.60 2.34
CA ASN A 74 7.38 -10.56 2.20
C ASN A 74 7.11 -9.41 3.16
N GLU A 75 7.89 -9.35 4.25
CA GLU A 75 7.79 -8.31 5.28
C GLU A 75 7.97 -6.88 4.75
N ASN A 76 8.60 -6.71 3.59
CA ASN A 76 8.77 -5.42 2.95
C ASN A 76 7.56 -4.99 2.10
N THR A 77 6.52 -5.83 2.00
CA THR A 77 5.29 -5.50 1.27
C THR A 77 4.29 -4.86 2.21
N SER A 78 3.75 -3.69 1.86
CA SER A 78 2.77 -3.00 2.71
C SER A 78 1.48 -3.83 2.84
N LYS A 79 0.96 -3.96 4.07
CA LYS A 79 -0.18 -4.83 4.41
C LYS A 79 -1.42 -4.56 3.55
N ASN A 80 -1.67 -3.31 3.17
CA ASN A 80 -2.81 -2.88 2.36
C ASN A 80 -2.77 -3.37 0.90
N VAL A 81 -1.61 -3.79 0.40
CA VAL A 81 -1.47 -4.33 -0.96
C VAL A 81 -1.15 -5.83 -0.97
N VAL A 82 -1.05 -6.47 0.18
CA VAL A 82 -0.82 -7.92 0.25
C VAL A 82 -2.01 -8.68 -0.32
N VAL A 83 -1.73 -9.71 -1.11
CA VAL A 83 -2.78 -10.59 -1.65
C VAL A 83 -3.45 -11.38 -0.52
N ASP A 84 -4.75 -11.66 -0.65
CA ASP A 84 -5.53 -12.40 0.34
C ASP A 84 -4.97 -13.81 0.56
N ILE A 85 -4.21 -13.97 1.66
CA ILE A 85 -3.52 -15.20 2.01
C ILE A 85 -4.49 -16.37 2.25
N GLU A 86 -5.66 -16.09 2.82
CA GLU A 86 -6.66 -17.12 3.14
C GLU A 86 -7.23 -17.72 1.86
N LYS A 87 -7.54 -16.87 0.87
CA LYS A 87 -7.99 -17.32 -0.45
C LYS A 87 -6.91 -18.10 -1.18
N ILE A 88 -5.68 -17.58 -1.26
CA ILE A 88 -4.61 -18.22 -2.03
C ILE A 88 -4.15 -19.53 -1.38
N LYS A 89 -3.74 -19.49 -0.11
CA LYS A 89 -3.27 -20.70 0.59
C LYS A 89 -4.39 -21.69 0.80
N GLY A 90 -5.60 -21.24 1.13
CA GLY A 90 -6.75 -22.10 1.33
C GLY A 90 -7.07 -22.91 0.06
N PHE A 91 -7.07 -22.25 -1.09
CA PHE A 91 -7.25 -22.92 -2.38
C PHE A 91 -6.09 -23.88 -2.70
N GLY A 92 -4.84 -23.46 -2.42
CA GLY A 92 -3.65 -24.30 -2.56
C GLY A 92 -3.72 -25.59 -1.74
N ILE A 93 -4.09 -25.49 -0.46
CA ILE A 93 -4.24 -26.64 0.45
C ILE A 93 -5.35 -27.57 -0.03
N ALA A 94 -6.52 -27.02 -0.41
CA ALA A 94 -7.65 -27.82 -0.85
C ALA A 94 -7.36 -28.64 -2.11
N ASN A 95 -6.44 -28.18 -2.97
CA ASN A 95 -6.10 -28.82 -4.24
C ASN A 95 -4.69 -29.44 -4.29
N ASN A 96 -3.91 -29.36 -3.20
CA ASN A 96 -2.51 -29.76 -3.13
C ASN A 96 -1.60 -29.07 -4.15
N TYR A 97 -1.72 -27.75 -4.30
CA TYR A 97 -0.86 -26.93 -5.16
C TYR A 97 0.24 -26.24 -4.34
N GLU A 98 1.42 -26.86 -4.28
CA GLU A 98 2.52 -26.42 -3.40
C GLU A 98 2.98 -24.97 -3.64
N ASN A 99 2.95 -24.51 -4.89
CA ASN A 99 3.35 -23.16 -5.28
C ASN A 99 2.38 -22.06 -4.79
N LEU A 100 1.18 -22.43 -4.33
CA LEU A 100 0.23 -21.52 -3.66
C LEU A 100 0.36 -21.56 -2.14
N ILE A 101 1.10 -22.53 -1.59
CA ILE A 101 1.25 -22.77 -0.15
C ILE A 101 2.58 -22.21 0.36
N ASN A 102 3.66 -22.47 -0.38
CA ASN A 102 5.02 -22.08 -0.03
C ASN A 102 5.27 -20.60 -0.35
N GLY A 103 5.77 -19.84 0.63
CA GLY A 103 5.90 -18.38 0.53
C GLY A 103 7.03 -17.92 -0.35
N GLU A 104 8.13 -18.66 -0.31
CA GLU A 104 9.26 -18.47 -1.20
C GLU A 104 9.71 -19.81 -1.77
N PHE A 105 9.96 -19.86 -3.07
CA PHE A 105 10.45 -21.08 -3.72
C PHE A 105 11.28 -20.78 -4.98
N PRO A 106 12.25 -21.64 -5.33
CA PRO A 106 12.96 -21.56 -6.61
C PRO A 106 11.98 -21.68 -7.77
N SER A 107 12.13 -20.80 -8.76
CA SER A 107 11.26 -20.80 -9.93
C SER A 107 11.92 -20.14 -11.14
N TYR A 108 11.15 -19.90 -12.18
CA TYR A 108 11.59 -19.37 -13.45
C TYR A 108 10.95 -18.01 -13.76
N ASP A 109 11.46 -17.36 -14.80
CA ASP A 109 11.31 -15.92 -15.02
C ASP A 109 9.89 -15.42 -15.35
N GLU A 110 8.97 -16.33 -15.67
CA GLU A 110 7.57 -16.00 -16.02
C GLU A 110 6.54 -16.57 -15.03
N ILE A 111 6.99 -17.22 -13.92
CA ILE A 111 6.10 -17.74 -12.87
C ILE A 111 5.11 -16.70 -12.34
N GLY A 112 5.52 -15.43 -12.31
CA GLY A 112 4.66 -14.37 -11.81
C GLY A 112 3.40 -14.19 -12.66
N TRP A 113 3.43 -14.46 -13.97
CA TRP A 113 2.21 -14.41 -14.79
C TRP A 113 1.26 -15.56 -14.47
N GLU A 114 1.80 -16.75 -14.21
CA GLU A 114 1.01 -17.92 -13.80
C GLU A 114 0.28 -17.65 -12.49
N LEU A 115 1.02 -17.14 -11.50
CA LEU A 115 0.46 -16.89 -10.18
C LEU A 115 -0.48 -15.69 -10.19
N SER A 116 -0.23 -14.70 -11.05
CA SER A 116 -1.15 -13.57 -11.23
C SER A 116 -2.45 -14.00 -11.91
N SER A 117 -2.41 -14.90 -12.90
CA SER A 117 -3.62 -15.41 -13.56
C SER A 117 -4.51 -16.17 -12.56
N ILE A 118 -3.90 -17.00 -11.71
CA ILE A 118 -4.59 -17.67 -10.61
C ILE A 118 -5.19 -16.64 -9.64
N CYS A 119 -4.45 -15.59 -9.27
CA CYS A 119 -4.98 -14.57 -8.37
C CYS A 119 -6.16 -13.82 -8.99
N CYS A 120 -6.11 -13.46 -10.28
CA CYS A 120 -7.25 -12.86 -10.97
C CYS A 120 -8.49 -13.76 -10.91
N ASN A 121 -8.33 -15.08 -11.07
CA ASN A 121 -9.44 -16.03 -11.01
C ASN A 121 -10.02 -16.17 -9.58
N LEU A 122 -9.17 -16.22 -8.55
CA LEU A 122 -9.58 -16.46 -7.16
C LEU A 122 -10.06 -15.21 -6.41
N ILE A 123 -9.48 -14.05 -6.70
CA ILE A 123 -9.66 -12.81 -5.93
C ILE A 123 -10.34 -11.73 -6.78
N GLY A 124 -10.20 -11.80 -8.10
CA GLY A 124 -10.70 -10.79 -9.02
C GLY A 124 -9.65 -9.75 -9.38
N GLY A 125 -9.89 -9.06 -10.49
CA GLY A 125 -8.99 -8.07 -11.05
C GLY A 125 -9.37 -7.77 -12.49
N ILE A 126 -8.81 -6.68 -13.04
CA ILE A 126 -9.05 -6.26 -14.43
C ILE A 126 -7.83 -6.50 -15.34
N GLY A 127 -6.73 -6.97 -14.77
CA GLY A 127 -5.53 -7.37 -15.51
C GLY A 127 -4.28 -7.22 -14.65
N VAL A 128 -3.13 -7.44 -15.26
CA VAL A 128 -1.83 -7.56 -14.56
C VAL A 128 -0.84 -6.57 -15.14
N TYR A 129 -0.11 -5.91 -14.25
CA TYR A 129 1.02 -5.08 -14.59
C TYR A 129 2.29 -5.60 -13.89
N ARG A 130 3.45 -5.42 -14.53
CA ARG A 130 4.73 -5.94 -14.02
C ARG A 130 5.79 -4.83 -13.91
N PRO A 131 5.81 -4.07 -12.81
CA PRO A 131 6.94 -3.18 -12.53
C PRO A 131 8.25 -3.97 -12.43
N VAL A 132 9.34 -3.41 -12.95
CA VAL A 132 10.67 -4.02 -12.89
C VAL A 132 11.64 -3.04 -12.22
N VAL A 133 12.14 -3.39 -11.05
CA VAL A 133 13.13 -2.60 -10.28
C VAL A 133 14.39 -3.44 -10.15
N ASP A 134 15.51 -3.00 -10.69
CA ASP A 134 16.78 -3.72 -10.65
C ASP A 134 16.65 -5.18 -11.12
N HIS A 135 16.82 -6.15 -10.21
CA HIS A 135 16.68 -7.59 -10.47
C HIS A 135 15.32 -8.15 -10.05
N LEU A 136 14.35 -7.30 -9.70
CA LEU A 136 13.03 -7.68 -9.20
C LEU A 136 11.96 -7.42 -10.24
N LYS A 137 11.23 -8.47 -10.61
CA LYS A 137 9.97 -8.39 -11.34
C LYS A 137 8.82 -8.46 -10.34
N ILE A 138 8.19 -7.33 -10.09
CA ILE A 138 7.06 -7.22 -9.18
C ILE A 138 5.80 -7.48 -9.99
N HIS A 139 4.94 -8.37 -9.53
CA HIS A 139 3.68 -8.67 -10.20
C HIS A 139 2.52 -8.13 -9.39
N ILE A 140 1.72 -7.27 -10.01
CA ILE A 140 0.55 -6.66 -9.39
C ILE A 140 -0.68 -6.93 -10.26
N VAL A 141 -1.81 -7.16 -9.60
CA VAL A 141 -3.12 -7.22 -10.25
C VAL A 141 -3.78 -5.87 -10.08
N LEU A 142 -4.15 -5.24 -11.20
CA LEU A 142 -4.94 -4.02 -11.19
C LEU A 142 -6.39 -4.38 -10.89
N THR A 143 -7.04 -3.62 -10.02
CA THR A 143 -8.42 -3.92 -9.59
C THR A 143 -9.41 -2.90 -10.11
N GLU A 144 -9.10 -1.61 -10.01
CA GLU A 144 -9.98 -0.53 -10.45
C GLU A 144 -9.18 0.68 -10.93
N LEU A 145 -9.70 1.36 -11.95
CA LEU A 145 -9.22 2.68 -12.35
C LEU A 145 -9.78 3.72 -11.36
N ILE A 146 -8.93 4.59 -10.85
CA ILE A 146 -9.31 5.69 -9.96
C ILE A 146 -9.02 7.04 -10.60
N ASP A 147 -9.86 8.03 -10.29
CA ASP A 147 -9.68 9.39 -10.74
C ASP A 147 -8.38 10.02 -10.20
N ASN A 148 -7.76 10.91 -10.97
CA ASN A 148 -6.47 11.51 -10.62
C ASN A 148 -6.55 12.38 -9.36
N ASP A 149 -7.67 13.07 -9.11
CA ASP A 149 -7.84 13.89 -7.91
C ASP A 149 -8.07 13.02 -6.67
N LEU A 150 -8.76 11.88 -6.82
CA LEU A 150 -8.87 10.88 -5.76
C LEU A 150 -7.51 10.26 -5.44
N ALA A 151 -6.78 9.81 -6.47
CA ALA A 151 -5.46 9.22 -6.32
C ALA A 151 -4.48 10.17 -5.63
N GLU A 152 -4.50 11.46 -6.00
CA GLU A 152 -3.66 12.47 -5.36
C GLU A 152 -4.03 12.65 -3.89
N ARG A 153 -5.31 12.83 -3.57
CA ARG A 153 -5.78 12.96 -2.18
C ARG A 153 -5.32 11.79 -1.31
N GLU A 154 -5.48 10.56 -1.78
CA GLU A 154 -5.06 9.36 -1.03
C GLU A 154 -3.53 9.27 -0.86
N LYS A 155 -2.75 9.54 -1.91
CA LYS A 155 -1.27 9.56 -1.81
C LYS A 155 -0.77 10.60 -0.81
N THR A 156 -1.43 11.75 -0.69
CA THR A 156 -1.04 12.80 0.28
C THR A 156 -1.34 12.45 1.73
N LYS A 157 -2.05 11.34 2.01
CA LYS A 157 -2.18 10.78 3.37
C LYS A 157 -0.89 10.09 3.85
N TYR A 158 0.12 9.98 2.99
CA TYR A 158 1.41 9.37 3.28
C TYR A 158 2.56 10.32 3.00
N VAL A 159 3.59 10.28 3.85
CA VAL A 159 4.71 11.23 3.83
C VAL A 159 6.05 10.51 3.87
N ASP A 160 7.01 11.05 3.12
CA ASP A 160 8.39 10.59 3.15
C ASP A 160 9.08 11.10 4.43
N CYS A 161 9.93 10.26 5.00
CA CYS A 161 10.70 10.59 6.20
C CYS A 161 12.18 10.31 5.93
N GLU A 162 13.06 11.17 6.43
CA GLU A 162 14.51 10.96 6.29
C GLU A 162 15.01 9.72 7.06
N ASN A 163 14.27 9.30 8.10
CA ASN A 163 14.69 8.24 9.01
C ASN A 163 13.86 6.96 8.89
N HIS A 164 12.75 7.00 8.17
CA HIS A 164 11.79 5.90 8.06
C HIS A 164 11.27 5.80 6.63
N GLU A 165 10.83 4.61 6.23
CA GLU A 165 10.06 4.45 4.99
C GLU A 165 8.81 5.33 4.98
N ARG A 166 8.22 5.52 3.79
CA ARG A 166 7.00 6.30 3.61
C ARG A 166 5.85 5.68 4.42
N ARG A 167 5.22 6.46 5.29
CA ARG A 167 4.18 6.03 6.22
C ARG A 167 3.04 7.03 6.25
N ARG A 168 1.93 6.69 6.93
CA ARG A 168 0.81 7.61 7.14
C ARG A 168 1.31 8.91 7.75
N ARG A 169 0.71 10.02 7.35
CA ARG A 169 1.00 11.33 7.93
C ARG A 169 0.37 11.43 9.31
N ALA A 170 0.97 12.29 10.10
CA ALA A 170 0.48 12.71 11.39
C ALA A 170 0.76 14.20 11.55
N PHE A 171 -0.07 14.90 12.31
CA PHE A 171 0.08 16.31 12.62
C PHE A 171 0.43 16.47 14.09
N ILE A 172 1.50 17.20 14.38
CA ILE A 172 1.86 17.52 15.75
C ILE A 172 2.12 19.01 15.91
N CYS A 173 1.76 19.60 17.06
CA CYS A 173 2.19 20.97 17.34
C CYS A 173 3.73 21.06 17.33
N GLN A 174 4.29 22.22 16.93
CA GLN A 174 5.76 22.40 16.84
C GLN A 174 6.49 22.16 18.17
N HIS A 175 5.77 22.29 19.30
CA HIS A 175 6.29 22.14 20.66
C HIS A 175 6.52 20.68 21.04
N LEU A 176 5.87 19.73 20.37
CA LEU A 176 6.11 18.31 20.56
C LEU A 176 7.39 17.89 19.81
N LYS A 177 8.36 17.42 20.59
CA LYS A 177 9.62 16.84 20.11
C LYS A 177 9.95 15.61 20.93
N GLU A 178 10.74 14.71 20.39
CA GLU A 178 11.22 13.55 21.15
C GLU A 178 11.87 14.01 22.47
N GLY A 179 11.35 13.49 23.59
CA GLY A 179 11.87 13.79 24.93
C GLY A 179 11.63 15.20 25.47
N SER A 180 10.73 16.01 24.88
CA SER A 180 10.43 17.35 25.41
C SER A 180 9.74 17.35 26.78
N LYS A 181 9.08 16.24 27.15
CA LYS A 181 8.38 16.03 28.43
C LYS A 181 7.36 17.13 28.78
N ASN A 182 6.72 17.69 27.77
CA ASN A 182 5.67 18.69 27.89
C ASN A 182 4.25 18.09 27.75
N GLY A 183 4.16 16.77 27.94
CA GLY A 183 2.95 15.95 27.80
C GLY A 183 2.62 15.60 26.36
N PHE A 184 1.60 14.75 26.19
CA PHE A 184 1.15 14.25 24.90
C PHE A 184 -0.37 14.09 24.91
N GLU A 185 -1.06 15.03 24.29
CA GLU A 185 -2.52 15.05 24.15
C GLU A 185 -2.85 14.69 22.70
N GLU A 186 -3.91 13.92 22.49
CA GLU A 186 -4.28 13.38 21.18
C GLU A 186 -5.78 13.49 20.92
N SER A 187 -6.17 13.51 19.64
CA SER A 187 -7.59 13.66 19.24
C SER A 187 -8.46 12.48 19.65
N PHE A 188 -7.86 11.29 19.70
CA PHE A 188 -8.44 10.03 20.15
C PHE A 188 -7.29 9.13 20.61
N GLU A 189 -7.60 8.05 21.32
CA GLU A 189 -6.57 7.09 21.75
C GLU A 189 -5.94 6.40 20.54
N THR A 190 -4.61 6.54 20.39
CA THR A 190 -3.89 5.99 19.22
C THR A 190 -2.92 4.86 19.59
N PHE A 191 -2.75 3.90 18.68
CA PHE A 191 -1.72 2.85 18.74
C PHE A 191 -1.20 2.51 17.34
N GLU A 192 0.02 1.96 17.26
CA GLU A 192 0.65 1.61 15.98
C GLU A 192 -0.20 0.63 15.17
N ASP A 193 -0.20 0.81 13.84
CA ASP A 193 -0.96 -0.03 12.89
C ASP A 193 -2.49 -0.03 13.09
N MET A 194 -3.05 0.90 13.88
CA MET A 194 -4.51 0.99 14.03
C MET A 194 -5.20 1.35 12.70
N GLU A 195 -6.37 0.79 12.45
CA GLU A 195 -7.26 1.22 11.37
C GLU A 195 -8.10 2.42 11.84
N PHE A 196 -8.34 3.37 10.94
CA PHE A 196 -9.22 4.51 11.24
C PHE A 196 -10.67 4.14 10.99
N GLU A 197 -11.56 4.67 11.83
CA GLU A 197 -13.01 4.51 11.64
C GLU A 197 -13.48 5.30 10.42
N TYR A 198 -12.93 6.50 10.22
CA TYR A 198 -13.22 7.36 9.08
C TYR A 198 -12.00 7.52 8.18
N GLU A 199 -12.21 7.46 6.87
CA GLU A 199 -11.11 7.53 5.88
C GLU A 199 -10.29 8.82 5.99
N ASP A 200 -10.90 9.91 6.44
CA ASP A 200 -10.29 11.23 6.53
C ASP A 200 -9.71 11.55 7.91
N ASP A 201 -9.67 10.57 8.83
CA ASP A 201 -8.97 10.72 10.08
C ASP A 201 -7.45 10.72 9.85
N ASP A 202 -6.76 11.53 10.64
CA ASP A 202 -5.31 11.60 10.71
C ASP A 202 -4.89 11.52 12.18
N PHE A 203 -3.67 11.05 12.44
CA PHE A 203 -3.09 11.17 13.76
C PHE A 203 -2.83 12.65 14.07
N VAL A 204 -3.38 13.17 15.16
CA VAL A 204 -3.17 14.56 15.58
C VAL A 204 -2.87 14.64 17.07
N ALA A 205 -1.73 15.21 17.42
CA ALA A 205 -1.30 15.39 18.81
C ALA A 205 -0.73 16.77 19.12
N TRP A 206 -0.79 17.17 20.39
CA TRP A 206 -0.29 18.45 20.88
C TRP A 206 0.21 18.34 22.33
N CYS A 207 0.93 19.35 22.81
CA CYS A 207 1.44 19.37 24.19
C CYS A 207 0.41 19.95 25.18
N ASN A 208 0.68 19.79 26.48
CA ASN A 208 -0.24 20.25 27.53
C ASN A 208 -0.54 21.75 27.49
N GLU A 209 0.38 22.59 27.02
CA GLU A 209 0.13 24.03 26.86
C GLU A 209 -0.84 24.31 25.70
N CYS A 210 -0.73 23.58 24.59
CA CYS A 210 -1.67 23.67 23.49
C CYS A 210 -3.06 23.13 23.88
N GLU A 211 -3.14 22.17 24.80
CA GLU A 211 -4.43 21.65 25.30
C GLU A 211 -5.21 22.70 26.06
N LYS A 212 -4.54 23.56 26.85
CA LYS A 212 -5.20 24.70 27.52
C LYS A 212 -5.90 25.61 26.51
N LEU A 213 -5.27 25.82 25.35
CA LEU A 213 -5.88 26.60 24.27
C LEU A 213 -7.05 25.84 23.63
N ARG A 214 -6.88 24.55 23.31
CA ARG A 214 -7.96 23.72 22.75
C ARG A 214 -9.21 23.70 23.64
N ILE A 215 -9.03 23.53 24.96
CA ILE A 215 -10.14 23.59 25.95
C ILE A 215 -10.83 24.96 25.90
N LYS A 216 -10.06 26.05 25.84
CA LYS A 216 -10.60 27.42 25.79
C LYS A 216 -11.40 27.68 24.51
N GLU A 217 -10.94 27.15 23.38
CA GLU A 217 -11.59 27.29 22.07
C GLU A 217 -12.75 26.28 21.88
N GLY A 218 -12.94 25.34 22.82
CA GLY A 218 -13.99 24.32 22.76
C GLY A 218 -13.72 23.20 21.76
N GLY A 219 -12.49 23.06 21.28
CA GLY A 219 -12.11 22.10 20.25
C GLY A 219 -10.81 22.50 19.55
N LEU A 220 -10.35 21.66 18.61
CA LEU A 220 -9.16 21.93 17.81
C LEU A 220 -9.51 22.91 16.67
N SER A 221 -9.60 24.21 17.00
CA SER A 221 -9.97 25.27 16.05
C SER A 221 -8.79 25.75 15.19
N GLU A 222 -9.05 26.53 14.14
CA GLU A 222 -8.02 27.16 13.29
C GLU A 222 -6.94 27.89 14.11
N LYS A 223 -7.34 28.58 15.17
CA LYS A 223 -6.43 29.25 16.09
C LYS A 223 -5.50 28.29 16.84
N CYS A 224 -5.98 27.10 17.21
CA CYS A 224 -5.11 26.06 17.78
C CYS A 224 -4.04 25.62 16.78
N TRP A 225 -4.40 25.47 15.51
CA TRP A 225 -3.47 25.12 14.43
C TRP A 225 -2.41 26.22 14.22
N GLU A 226 -2.82 27.48 14.21
CA GLU A 226 -1.93 28.64 14.06
C GLU A 226 -0.96 28.81 15.24
N GLU A 227 -1.47 28.81 16.48
CA GLU A 227 -0.65 28.98 17.69
C GLU A 227 0.25 27.77 17.95
N GLY A 228 -0.27 26.57 17.71
CA GLY A 228 0.48 25.32 17.80
C GLY A 228 1.49 25.14 16.67
N LYS A 229 1.39 25.90 15.57
CA LYS A 229 2.16 25.75 14.33
C LYS A 229 2.37 24.29 13.97
N PHE A 230 1.25 23.61 13.75
CA PHE A 230 1.29 22.17 13.51
C PHE A 230 2.15 21.83 12.29
N LYS A 231 2.94 20.78 12.44
CA LYS A 231 3.83 20.24 11.42
C LYS A 231 3.44 18.81 11.11
N ILE A 232 3.76 18.40 9.89
CA ILE A 232 3.57 17.02 9.44
C ILE A 232 4.77 16.18 9.86
N VAL A 233 4.50 14.99 10.40
CA VAL A 233 5.48 13.93 10.68
C VAL A 233 4.94 12.60 10.17
N CYS A 234 5.80 11.59 10.01
CA CYS A 234 5.33 10.24 9.70
C CYS A 234 4.81 9.53 10.97
N GLU A 235 3.93 8.55 10.78
CA GLU A 235 3.33 7.73 11.85
C GLU A 235 4.37 7.19 12.85
N LYS A 236 5.50 6.69 12.37
CA LYS A 236 6.57 6.16 13.23
C LYS A 236 7.23 7.25 14.08
N CYS A 237 7.40 8.45 13.54
CA CYS A 237 7.86 9.61 14.32
C CYS A 237 6.81 10.04 15.35
N TYR A 238 5.53 10.00 15.01
CA TYR A 238 4.44 10.31 15.93
C TYR A 238 4.48 9.40 17.17
N PHE A 239 4.56 8.08 16.99
CA PHE A 239 4.59 7.14 18.11
C PHE A 239 5.87 7.21 18.93
N LYS A 240 7.03 7.46 18.30
CA LYS A 240 8.27 7.74 19.02
C LYS A 240 8.17 9.00 19.91
N ILE A 241 7.49 10.03 19.41
CA ILE A 241 7.25 11.25 20.20
C ILE A 241 6.26 10.95 21.34
N LYS A 242 5.21 10.16 21.10
CA LYS A 242 4.26 9.70 22.12
C LYS A 242 4.99 9.02 23.28
N GLU A 243 5.76 7.97 22.99
CA GLU A 243 6.48 7.17 23.99
C GLU A 243 7.43 8.00 24.86
N THR A 244 8.06 9.03 24.27
CA THR A 244 9.10 9.83 24.96
C THR A 244 8.55 11.07 25.68
N ASN A 245 7.25 11.36 25.56
CA ASN A 245 6.61 12.54 26.15
C ASN A 245 5.44 12.23 27.10
N THR A 246 5.03 10.96 27.21
CA THR A 246 4.16 10.44 28.28
C THR A 246 4.84 10.40 29.64
#